data_AF-A0AAE2BPQ0-F1
#
_entry.id   AF-A0AAE2BPQ0-F1
#
_cell.length_a   1.000
_cell.length_b   1.000
_cell.length_c   1.000
_cell.angle_alpha   90.00
_cell.angle_beta   90.00
_cell.angle_gamma   90.00
#
_symmetry.space_group_name_H-M   'P 1'
#
loop_
_entity.id
_entity.type
_entity.pdbx_description
1 polymer ?
#
loop_
_entity_poly.entity_id
_entity_poly.type
_entity_poly.pdbx_seq_one_letter_code
_entity_poly.pdbx_strand_id
1 'polypeptide(L)'
;MHGQELTRFVIGIIGNVISGLLFSLANAYFLENTQEENHRGVSPISIPGLCYELYLVDLLWFTNGSSQQHSRGHHQFRWALSGVVLPGHFLLLHNKKNRGIIVLFLLAEAALFAGIVVITLVCFHTHVKRSMFVGIVCIVFGIIMYGSPLSIVAKVIRTKSAEFLPFWLCLAGFSNGVVWFAYANLYSFDLYIAIGNGVGGFLGLVQLLVYGFYTFKAWRGGPVHTDVKPGEQRDRFSSIKKSAISIALAVGLVTRFPDLGCLGQANAAPIAPALPDVSVLISGPPIKDPGALLRYALPIDNKAIREVQKPLEDITESLKVAGVKALDSVERNVRQATRALKQGRTLIVGGLAKSKVDDGIELLNKLEAGLDELQKIAEDRNRDAVAPKQKELLNYVGGVEEDMVDGFPYEVPEEYKNMPLLKGRATVDMKVKVKDNPNLNECVFRIVLDGYNAPVTAGNFVDLVQRHFYDGMEIQRADGFVVQTGDPEGPAEGFIDPSTEKTRTIPLEIMVNGEKAPFYGETLEELGLYKAQTKLPFNAFGTMAMAREEFENNSASSQVFWLLKESELTPSNANILDGRYAVFGYVTENEDFLADLKVGDVIESMQVVAGLDNLVNPSYKIAG
;
A
#
# COMPACT_ATOMS: atom_id res chain seq x y z
N MET A 1 -11.06 -13.38 9.70
CA MET A 1 -11.15 -12.04 10.34
C MET A 1 -10.55 -12.12 11.73
N HIS A 2 -9.40 -11.45 11.92
CA HIS A 2 -8.72 -11.39 13.21
C HIS A 2 -9.57 -10.58 14.22
N GLY A 3 -9.41 -10.82 15.53
CA GLY A 3 -10.21 -10.14 16.57
C GLY A 3 -10.11 -8.61 16.54
N GLN A 4 -8.95 -8.05 16.14
CA GLN A 4 -8.75 -6.60 16.04
C GLN A 4 -9.35 -5.96 14.77
N GLU A 5 -9.36 -6.66 13.64
CA GLU A 5 -10.05 -6.21 12.42
C GLU A 5 -11.56 -6.20 12.62
N LEU A 6 -12.09 -7.25 13.25
CA LEU A 6 -13.48 -7.29 13.67
C LEU A 6 -13.80 -6.13 14.63
N THR A 7 -12.89 -5.83 15.56
CA THR A 7 -13.04 -4.69 16.48
C THR A 7 -13.07 -3.35 15.74
N ARG A 8 -12.16 -3.14 14.78
CA ARG A 8 -12.16 -1.91 13.96
C ARG A 8 -13.41 -1.80 13.09
N PHE A 9 -13.88 -2.89 12.51
CA PHE A 9 -15.12 -2.95 11.74
C PHE A 9 -16.34 -2.60 12.60
N VAL A 10 -16.47 -3.23 13.77
CA VAL A 10 -17.55 -2.96 14.73
C VAL A 10 -17.51 -1.51 15.21
N ILE A 11 -16.33 -0.97 15.53
CA ILE A 11 -16.17 0.43 15.93
C ILE A 11 -16.50 1.38 14.77
N GLY A 12 -16.16 1.02 13.53
CA GLY A 12 -16.59 1.73 12.33
C GLY A 12 -18.12 1.79 12.21
N ILE A 13 -18.82 0.66 12.39
CA ILE A 13 -20.30 0.62 12.40
C ILE A 13 -20.86 1.53 13.50
N ILE A 14 -20.36 1.41 14.73
CA ILE A 14 -20.79 2.23 15.87
C ILE A 14 -20.56 3.71 15.58
N GLY A 15 -19.39 4.05 15.03
CA GLY A 15 -19.01 5.41 14.65
C GLY A 15 -20.00 6.02 13.67
N ASN A 16 -20.41 5.28 12.64
CA ASN A 16 -21.39 5.77 11.67
C ASN A 16 -22.78 5.99 12.26
N VAL A 17 -23.24 5.09 13.15
CA VAL A 17 -24.53 5.27 13.85
C VAL A 17 -24.50 6.54 14.70
N ILE A 18 -23.42 6.76 15.45
CA ILE A 18 -23.23 7.96 16.27
C ILE A 18 -23.12 9.22 15.40
N SER A 19 -22.39 9.18 14.29
CA SER A 19 -22.31 10.29 13.33
C SER A 19 -23.69 10.64 12.77
N GLY A 20 -24.48 9.64 12.34
CA GLY A 20 -25.85 9.85 11.85
C GLY A 20 -26.76 10.50 12.90
N LEU A 21 -26.66 10.07 14.16
CA LEU A 21 -27.37 10.70 15.29
C LEU A 21 -26.92 12.14 15.52
N LEU A 22 -25.60 12.41 15.50
CA LEU A 22 -25.04 13.75 15.64
C LEU A 22 -25.57 14.69 14.56
N PHE A 23 -25.52 14.28 13.29
CA PHE A 23 -26.04 15.08 12.17
C PHE A 23 -27.55 15.33 12.29
N SER A 24 -28.31 14.32 12.70
CA SER A 24 -29.77 14.45 12.83
C SER A 24 -30.16 15.36 14.00
N LEU A 25 -29.44 15.29 15.14
CA LEU A 25 -29.62 16.19 16.27
C LEU A 25 -29.20 17.62 15.95
N ALA A 26 -28.09 17.78 15.21
CA ALA A 26 -27.64 19.08 14.72
C ALA A 26 -28.73 19.69 13.83
N ASN A 27 -29.24 18.92 12.86
CA ASN A 27 -30.32 19.36 11.98
C ASN A 27 -31.57 19.77 12.76
N ALA A 28 -32.04 18.94 13.70
CA ALA A 28 -33.21 19.24 14.50
C ALA A 28 -33.04 20.52 15.33
N TYR A 29 -31.86 20.71 15.94
CA TYR A 29 -31.53 21.92 16.69
C TYR A 29 -31.48 23.16 15.78
N PHE A 30 -30.88 23.05 14.61
CA PHE A 30 -30.85 24.15 13.65
C PHE A 30 -32.23 24.50 13.11
N LEU A 31 -33.07 23.52 12.76
CA LEU A 31 -34.43 23.74 12.28
C LEU A 31 -35.30 24.49 13.30
N GLU A 32 -35.19 24.14 14.58
CA GLU A 32 -35.94 24.78 15.65
C GLU A 32 -35.52 26.25 15.85
N ASN A 33 -34.22 26.54 15.68
CA ASN A 33 -33.68 27.89 15.81
C ASN A 33 -33.85 28.74 14.54
N THR A 34 -33.90 28.13 13.35
CA THR A 34 -34.09 28.83 12.07
C THR A 34 -35.50 29.43 11.96
N GLN A 35 -36.51 28.74 12.51
CA GLN A 35 -37.88 29.28 12.60
C GLN A 35 -37.92 30.53 13.49
N GLU A 36 -37.18 30.55 14.60
CA GLU A 36 -37.05 31.74 15.46
C GLU A 36 -36.25 32.88 14.82
N GLU A 37 -35.19 32.59 14.05
CA GLU A 37 -34.36 33.61 13.40
C GLU A 37 -35.08 34.31 12.24
N ASN A 38 -35.92 33.60 11.48
CA ASN A 38 -36.80 34.20 10.47
C ASN A 38 -37.77 35.22 11.09
N HIS A 39 -38.17 35.03 12.35
CA HIS A 39 -39.01 35.99 13.10
C HIS A 39 -38.20 37.15 13.71
N ARG A 40 -36.89 37.00 13.93
CA ARG A 40 -36.01 38.00 14.59
C ARG A 40 -35.09 38.78 13.63
N GLY A 41 -35.06 38.46 12.33
CA GLY A 41 -34.31 39.21 11.32
C GLY A 41 -32.79 39.05 11.41
N VAL A 42 -32.31 37.92 11.94
CA VAL A 42 -30.87 37.62 12.08
C VAL A 42 -30.24 37.32 10.71
N SER A 43 -28.98 37.74 10.53
CA SER A 43 -28.22 37.58 9.27
C SER A 43 -28.10 36.10 8.86
N PRO A 44 -28.38 35.74 7.61
CA PRO A 44 -28.35 34.35 7.10
C PRO A 44 -26.94 33.75 6.96
N ILE A 45 -25.91 34.33 7.58
CA ILE A 45 -24.49 33.94 7.41
C ILE A 45 -24.05 32.91 8.46
N SER A 46 -24.63 32.92 9.67
CA SER A 46 -24.12 32.15 10.80
C SER A 46 -24.46 30.65 10.77
N ILE A 47 -25.61 30.26 10.22
CA ILE A 47 -26.09 28.86 10.25
C ILE A 47 -25.77 28.11 8.95
N PRO A 48 -25.99 28.67 7.75
CA PRO A 48 -25.68 27.99 6.50
C PRO A 48 -24.18 27.73 6.30
N GLY A 49 -23.31 28.68 6.69
CA GLY A 49 -21.85 28.56 6.55
C GLY A 49 -21.25 27.30 7.19
N LEU A 50 -21.78 26.88 8.34
CA LEU A 50 -21.35 25.68 9.04
C LEU A 50 -21.79 24.38 8.37
N CYS A 51 -23.01 24.36 7.82
CA CYS A 51 -23.50 23.21 7.06
C CYS A 51 -22.72 23.04 5.75
N TYR A 52 -22.26 24.14 5.16
CA TYR A 52 -21.41 24.13 3.96
C TYR A 52 -19.99 23.65 4.29
N GLU A 53 -19.35 24.16 5.35
CA GLU A 53 -18.03 23.66 5.76
C GLU A 53 -18.05 22.14 6.08
N LEU A 54 -19.15 21.64 6.67
CA LEU A 54 -19.36 20.21 6.92
C LEU A 54 -19.44 19.39 5.63
N TYR A 55 -20.13 19.89 4.61
CA TYR A 55 -20.28 19.20 3.33
C TYR A 55 -18.94 19.09 2.58
N LEU A 56 -18.17 20.18 2.52
CA LEU A 56 -16.84 20.19 1.91
C LEU A 56 -15.90 19.20 2.60
N VAL A 57 -15.89 19.17 3.93
CA VAL A 57 -15.06 18.24 4.71
C VAL A 57 -15.47 16.79 4.43
N ASP A 58 -16.77 16.49 4.38
CA ASP A 58 -17.26 15.14 4.06
C ASP A 58 -16.90 14.69 2.63
N LEU A 59 -16.99 15.59 1.64
CA LEU A 59 -16.57 15.36 0.26
C LEU A 59 -15.07 15.08 0.16
N LEU A 60 -14.25 15.83 0.89
CA LEU A 60 -12.80 15.64 0.94
C LEU A 60 -12.42 14.33 1.64
N TRP A 61 -13.13 13.94 2.70
CA TRP A 61 -12.96 12.62 3.31
C TRP A 61 -13.40 11.48 2.40
N PHE A 62 -14.48 11.66 1.63
CA PHE A 62 -14.93 10.67 0.65
C PHE A 62 -13.89 10.43 -0.44
N THR A 63 -13.29 11.51 -0.96
CA THR A 63 -12.22 11.40 -1.97
C THR A 63 -10.94 10.79 -1.39
N ASN A 64 -10.56 11.13 -0.15
CA ASN A 64 -9.40 10.53 0.52
C ASN A 64 -9.62 9.04 0.86
N GLY A 65 -10.83 8.65 1.26
CA GLY A 65 -11.21 7.29 1.63
C GLY A 65 -11.56 6.37 0.46
N SER A 66 -11.43 6.82 -0.78
CA SER A 66 -11.77 6.07 -2.00
C SER A 66 -10.78 4.94 -2.35
N SER A 67 -9.66 4.84 -1.64
CA SER A 67 -8.59 3.84 -1.84
C SER A 67 -8.71 2.59 -0.96
N GLN A 68 -9.61 2.57 0.03
CA GLN A 68 -9.88 1.38 0.84
C GLN A 68 -11.33 0.90 0.63
N GLN A 69 -11.50 -0.32 0.10
CA GLN A 69 -12.81 -0.94 -0.19
C GLN A 69 -13.78 -0.88 1.00
N HIS A 70 -13.25 -0.96 2.24
CA HIS A 70 -14.01 -1.01 3.49
C HIS A 70 -14.56 0.36 3.95
N SER A 71 -13.92 1.48 3.59
CA SER A 71 -14.38 2.83 3.99
C SER A 71 -15.48 3.39 3.08
N ARG A 72 -15.68 2.82 1.88
CA ARG A 72 -16.66 3.30 0.90
C ARG A 72 -18.10 3.35 1.44
N GLY A 73 -18.54 2.34 2.20
CA GLY A 73 -19.90 2.34 2.77
C GLY A 73 -20.10 3.39 3.88
N HIS A 74 -19.04 3.70 4.64
CA HIS A 74 -19.09 4.60 5.80
C HIS A 74 -19.22 6.08 5.40
N HIS A 75 -18.48 6.49 4.37
CA HIS A 75 -18.49 7.88 3.90
C HIS A 75 -19.73 8.22 3.05
N GLN A 76 -20.31 7.25 2.33
CA GLN A 76 -21.49 7.48 1.49
C GLN A 76 -22.75 7.88 2.29
N PHE A 77 -22.99 7.26 3.45
CA PHE A 77 -24.14 7.61 4.29
C PHE A 77 -24.02 9.01 4.89
N ARG A 78 -22.82 9.38 5.37
CA ARG A 78 -22.52 10.72 5.88
C ARG A 78 -22.70 11.78 4.80
N TRP A 79 -22.10 11.54 3.63
CA TRP A 79 -22.20 12.41 2.46
C TRP A 79 -23.66 12.64 2.01
N ALA A 80 -24.48 11.59 1.96
CA ALA A 80 -25.88 11.73 1.57
C ALA A 80 -26.68 12.62 2.55
N LEU A 81 -26.40 12.50 3.85
CA LEU A 81 -27.08 13.26 4.89
C LEU A 81 -26.62 14.73 4.95
N SER A 82 -25.31 14.99 4.84
CA SER A 82 -24.75 16.35 4.90
C SER A 82 -24.90 17.12 3.58
N GLY A 83 -24.78 16.44 2.43
CA GLY A 83 -24.71 17.08 1.11
C GLY A 83 -26.01 17.28 0.36
N VAL A 84 -27.04 16.46 0.63
CA VAL A 84 -28.30 16.50 -0.14
C VAL A 84 -29.47 16.93 0.74
N VAL A 85 -29.61 16.33 1.92
CA VAL A 85 -30.78 16.55 2.78
C VAL A 85 -30.74 17.94 3.43
N LEU A 86 -29.60 18.36 3.99
CA LEU A 86 -29.50 19.66 4.67
C LEU A 86 -29.64 20.85 3.70
N PRO A 87 -28.86 20.95 2.59
CA PRO A 87 -28.98 22.10 1.70
C PRO A 87 -30.33 22.14 0.98
N GLY A 88 -30.87 20.97 0.60
CA GLY A 88 -32.19 20.85 -0.02
C GLY A 88 -33.31 21.35 0.88
N HIS A 89 -33.27 21.03 2.18
CA HIS A 89 -34.28 21.49 3.13
C HIS A 89 -34.15 23.00 3.44
N PHE A 90 -32.91 23.52 3.55
CA PHE A 90 -32.65 24.95 3.75
C PHE A 90 -33.13 25.80 2.57
N LEU A 91 -32.95 25.32 1.33
CA LEU A 91 -33.46 25.96 0.11
C LEU A 91 -34.99 26.03 0.10
N LEU A 92 -35.68 25.04 0.66
CA LEU A 92 -37.15 25.00 0.72
C LEU A 92 -37.71 25.96 1.79
N LEU A 93 -37.04 26.12 2.94
CA LEU A 93 -37.55 26.88 4.08
C LEU A 93 -37.27 28.40 4.06
N HIS A 94 -36.31 28.87 3.26
CA HIS A 94 -35.92 30.29 3.26
C HIS A 94 -36.65 31.15 2.22
N ASN A 95 -36.78 32.46 2.49
CA ASN A 95 -37.36 33.44 1.56
C ASN A 95 -36.55 33.60 0.27
N LYS A 96 -37.18 34.01 -0.85
CA LYS A 96 -36.56 34.12 -2.19
C LYS A 96 -35.21 34.85 -2.22
N LYS A 97 -35.05 35.92 -1.43
CA LYS A 97 -33.80 36.69 -1.32
C LYS A 97 -32.65 35.89 -0.66
N ASN A 98 -32.97 35.10 0.37
CA ASN A 98 -31.99 34.30 1.11
C ASN A 98 -31.62 33.01 0.35
N ARG A 99 -32.54 32.48 -0.48
CA ARG A 99 -32.25 31.34 -1.37
C ARG A 99 -31.12 31.64 -2.36
N GLY A 100 -31.08 32.84 -2.93
CA GLY A 100 -30.01 33.23 -3.87
C GLY A 100 -28.63 33.27 -3.21
N ILE A 101 -28.56 33.75 -1.97
CA ILE A 101 -27.32 33.77 -1.17
C ILE A 101 -26.86 32.33 -0.87
N ILE A 102 -27.78 31.46 -0.46
CA ILE A 102 -27.52 30.04 -0.21
C ILE A 102 -26.97 29.33 -1.45
N VAL A 103 -27.59 29.53 -2.62
CA VAL A 103 -27.12 28.94 -3.88
C VAL A 103 -25.72 29.43 -4.24
N LEU A 104 -25.43 30.72 -4.03
CA LEU A 104 -24.10 31.27 -4.29
C LEU A 104 -23.02 30.61 -3.42
N PHE A 105 -23.29 30.37 -2.13
CA PHE A 105 -22.37 29.66 -1.25
C PHE A 105 -22.14 28.21 -1.70
N LEU A 106 -23.20 27.48 -2.06
CA LEU A 106 -23.08 26.11 -2.58
C LEU A 106 -22.25 26.03 -3.87
N LEU A 107 -22.43 27.00 -4.77
CA LEU A 107 -21.65 27.09 -6.00
C LEU A 107 -20.18 27.42 -5.73
N ALA A 108 -19.92 28.34 -4.80
CA ALA A 108 -18.55 28.69 -4.38
C ALA A 108 -17.84 27.48 -3.75
N GLU A 109 -18.56 26.71 -2.94
CA GLU A 109 -18.04 25.49 -2.31
C GLU A 109 -17.77 24.38 -3.34
N ALA A 110 -18.69 24.15 -4.28
CA ALA A 110 -18.48 23.19 -5.36
C ALA A 110 -17.27 23.58 -6.23
N ALA A 111 -17.09 24.87 -6.51
CA ALA A 111 -15.94 25.39 -7.23
C ALA A 111 -14.63 25.21 -6.42
N LEU A 112 -14.67 25.46 -5.11
CA LEU A 112 -13.53 25.23 -4.22
C LEU A 112 -13.14 23.75 -4.18
N PHE A 113 -14.11 22.85 -4.03
CA PHE A 113 -13.89 21.40 -4.05
C PHE A 113 -13.29 20.96 -5.39
N ALA A 114 -13.88 21.37 -6.51
CA ALA A 114 -13.34 21.08 -7.83
C ALA A 114 -11.90 21.60 -7.99
N GLY A 115 -11.62 22.81 -7.51
CA GLY A 115 -10.27 23.39 -7.48
C GLY A 115 -9.30 22.54 -6.68
N ILE A 116 -9.68 22.09 -5.47
CA ILE A 116 -8.87 21.21 -4.63
C ILE A 116 -8.61 19.88 -5.35
N VAL A 117 -9.61 19.27 -5.99
CA VAL A 117 -9.45 18.02 -6.75
C VAL A 117 -8.50 18.22 -7.93
N VAL A 118 -8.68 19.28 -8.71
CA VAL A 118 -7.80 19.59 -9.85
C VAL A 118 -6.36 19.81 -9.39
N ILE A 119 -6.14 20.64 -8.36
CA ILE A 119 -4.80 20.85 -7.77
C ILE A 119 -4.24 19.51 -7.27
N THR A 120 -5.06 18.68 -6.63
CA THR A 120 -4.64 17.36 -6.12
C THR A 120 -4.15 16.46 -7.24
N LEU A 121 -4.91 16.37 -8.34
CA LEU A 121 -4.60 15.47 -9.45
C LEU A 121 -3.47 15.98 -10.34
N VAL A 122 -3.37 17.31 -10.53
CA VAL A 122 -2.39 17.96 -11.41
C VAL A 122 -1.06 18.20 -10.70
N CYS A 123 -1.05 18.71 -9.47
CA CYS A 123 0.19 19.08 -8.77
C CYS A 123 0.82 17.90 -8.01
N PHE A 124 0.06 16.85 -7.72
CA PHE A 124 0.54 15.68 -6.98
C PHE A 124 0.27 14.41 -7.78
N HIS A 125 1.33 13.70 -8.16
CA HIS A 125 1.21 12.52 -9.03
C HIS A 125 1.23 11.18 -8.26
N THR A 126 1.64 11.18 -6.98
CA THR A 126 1.67 9.96 -6.16
C THR A 126 0.50 9.91 -5.17
N HIS A 127 -0.03 8.70 -4.91
CA HIS A 127 -1.15 8.51 -3.97
C HIS A 127 -0.82 9.05 -2.56
N VAL A 128 0.42 8.87 -2.10
CA VAL A 128 0.88 9.39 -0.80
C VAL A 128 0.82 10.92 -0.74
N LYS A 129 1.31 11.63 -1.77
CA LYS A 129 1.26 13.09 -1.81
C LYS A 129 -0.17 13.61 -1.94
N ARG A 130 -1.01 12.94 -2.74
CA ARG A 130 -2.43 13.25 -2.86
C ARG A 130 -3.16 13.08 -1.53
N SER A 131 -3.00 11.92 -0.89
CA SER A 131 -3.64 11.62 0.40
C SER A 131 -3.12 12.53 1.53
N MET A 132 -1.83 12.85 1.54
CA MET A 132 -1.27 13.82 2.48
C MET A 132 -1.83 15.23 2.27
N PHE A 133 -1.88 15.73 1.03
CA PHE A 133 -2.43 17.04 0.72
C PHE A 133 -3.91 17.12 1.11
N VAL A 134 -4.72 16.17 0.63
CA VAL A 134 -6.16 16.11 0.96
C VAL A 134 -6.35 15.94 2.47
N GLY A 135 -5.57 15.09 3.14
CA GLY A 135 -5.61 14.89 4.58
C GLY A 135 -5.30 16.15 5.39
N ILE A 136 -4.29 16.93 4.99
CA ILE A 136 -3.98 18.23 5.61
C ILE A 136 -5.13 19.23 5.42
N VAL A 137 -5.66 19.32 4.20
CA VAL A 137 -6.81 20.19 3.90
C VAL A 137 -8.03 19.79 4.75
N CYS A 138 -8.32 18.48 4.87
CA CYS A 138 -9.37 17.96 5.74
C CYS A 138 -9.16 18.36 7.22
N ILE A 139 -7.93 18.28 7.74
CA ILE A 139 -7.64 18.71 9.11
C ILE A 139 -7.90 20.21 9.27
N VAL A 140 -7.40 21.04 8.36
CA VAL A 140 -7.54 22.51 8.45
C VAL A 140 -9.01 22.90 8.47
N PHE A 141 -9.80 22.44 7.49
CA PHE A 141 -11.24 22.73 7.43
C PHE A 141 -12.00 22.08 8.60
N GLY A 142 -11.61 20.88 9.02
CA GLY A 142 -12.17 20.21 10.20
C GLY A 142 -11.94 20.99 11.50
N ILE A 143 -10.79 21.66 11.65
CA ILE A 143 -10.50 22.51 12.82
C ILE A 143 -11.30 23.81 12.76
N ILE A 144 -11.39 24.46 11.59
CA ILE A 144 -12.16 25.70 11.39
C ILE A 144 -13.62 25.51 11.81
N MET A 145 -14.21 24.38 11.44
CA MET A 145 -15.57 23.99 11.80
C MET A 145 -15.84 24.03 13.32
N TYR A 146 -14.83 23.73 14.15
CA TYR A 146 -14.97 23.80 15.61
C TYR A 146 -15.12 25.24 16.17
N GLY A 147 -14.96 26.27 15.34
CA GLY A 147 -15.25 27.66 15.72
C GLY A 147 -16.69 27.85 16.20
N SER A 148 -17.66 27.15 15.60
CA SER A 148 -19.08 27.24 16.00
C SER A 148 -19.37 26.68 17.38
N PRO A 149 -19.05 25.41 17.71
CA PRO A 149 -19.28 24.89 19.05
C PRO A 149 -18.57 25.73 20.13
N LEU A 150 -17.40 26.31 19.81
CA LEU A 150 -16.69 27.21 20.70
C LEU A 150 -17.42 28.55 20.90
N SER A 151 -18.04 29.09 19.84
CA SER A 151 -18.86 30.30 19.92
C SER A 151 -20.08 30.13 20.84
N ILE A 152 -20.70 28.94 20.83
CA ILE A 152 -21.83 28.60 21.71
C ILE A 152 -21.35 28.50 23.16
N VAL A 153 -20.20 27.87 23.42
CA VAL A 153 -19.59 27.83 24.76
C VAL A 153 -19.31 29.26 25.26
N ALA A 154 -18.74 30.13 24.42
CA ALA A 154 -18.53 31.53 24.76
C ALA A 154 -19.86 32.25 25.08
N LYS A 155 -20.92 31.98 24.32
CA LYS A 155 -22.27 32.51 24.58
C LYS A 155 -22.79 32.05 25.94
N VAL A 156 -22.72 30.75 26.26
CA VAL A 156 -23.12 30.20 27.57
C VAL A 156 -22.34 30.83 28.72
N ILE A 157 -21.03 31.03 28.54
CA ILE A 157 -20.18 31.64 29.57
C ILE A 157 -20.59 33.09 29.83
N ARG A 158 -20.97 33.84 28.79
CA ARG A 158 -21.44 35.23 28.86
C ARG A 158 -22.85 35.34 29.43
N THR A 159 -23.79 34.55 28.93
CA THR A 159 -25.21 34.58 29.36
C THR A 159 -25.43 33.89 30.70
N LYS A 160 -24.44 33.15 31.21
CA LYS A 160 -24.52 32.34 32.42
C LYS A 160 -25.67 31.31 32.38
N SER A 161 -26.13 30.92 31.18
CA SER A 161 -27.23 30.00 30.96
C SER A 161 -26.86 28.94 29.93
N ALA A 162 -27.16 27.67 30.25
CA ALA A 162 -26.93 26.52 29.37
C ALA A 162 -28.06 26.29 28.34
N GLU A 163 -29.01 27.21 28.20
CA GLU A 163 -30.18 27.09 27.30
C GLU A 163 -29.78 26.87 25.83
N PHE A 164 -28.70 27.52 25.39
CA PHE A 164 -28.22 27.42 24.01
C PHE A 164 -27.38 26.16 23.76
N LEU A 165 -27.13 25.32 24.76
CA LEU A 165 -26.24 24.16 24.66
C LEU A 165 -27.03 22.86 24.87
N PRO A 166 -27.59 22.27 23.79
CA PRO A 166 -28.38 21.04 23.89
C PRO A 166 -27.52 19.85 24.33
N PHE A 167 -27.88 19.26 25.47
CA PHE A 167 -27.14 18.14 26.08
C PHE A 167 -26.88 16.98 25.11
N TRP A 168 -27.93 16.50 24.44
CA TRP A 168 -27.83 15.35 23.54
C TRP A 168 -26.91 15.60 22.34
N LEU A 169 -26.86 16.83 21.84
CA LEU A 169 -25.94 17.21 20.77
C LEU A 169 -24.48 17.18 21.25
N CYS A 170 -24.23 17.69 22.46
CA CYS A 170 -22.89 17.68 23.06
C CYS A 170 -22.42 16.26 23.35
N LEU A 171 -23.31 15.39 23.86
CA LEU A 171 -23.02 14.00 24.13
C LEU A 171 -22.74 13.22 22.84
N ALA A 172 -23.54 13.45 21.79
CA ALA A 172 -23.32 12.84 20.49
C ALA A 172 -22.00 13.32 19.87
N GLY A 173 -21.66 14.61 19.99
CA GLY A 173 -20.40 15.17 19.50
C GLY A 173 -19.18 14.60 20.21
N PHE A 174 -19.23 14.51 21.54
CA PHE A 174 -18.17 13.87 22.34
C PHE A 174 -18.01 12.39 21.98
N SER A 175 -19.11 11.63 21.94
CA SER A 175 -19.09 10.20 21.59
C SER A 175 -18.54 9.97 20.18
N ASN A 176 -18.90 10.85 19.23
CA ASN A 176 -18.40 10.80 17.86
C ASN A 176 -16.88 10.99 17.82
N GLY A 177 -16.37 12.01 18.51
CA GLY A 177 -14.92 12.26 18.61
C GLY A 177 -14.17 11.09 19.22
N VAL A 178 -14.66 10.53 20.33
CA VAL A 178 -14.03 9.37 21.00
C VAL A 178 -14.02 8.13 20.11
N VAL A 179 -15.13 7.80 19.45
CA VAL A 179 -15.23 6.58 18.64
C VAL A 179 -14.37 6.67 17.39
N TRP A 180 -14.33 7.80 16.70
CA TRP A 180 -13.47 7.97 15.52
C TRP A 180 -11.99 8.14 15.90
N PHE A 181 -11.69 8.71 17.06
CA PHE A 181 -10.33 8.69 17.61
C PHE A 181 -9.89 7.28 17.94
N ALA A 182 -10.76 6.46 18.56
CA ALA A 182 -10.48 5.05 18.80
C ALA A 182 -10.29 4.28 17.49
N TYR A 183 -11.17 4.50 16.49
CA TYR A 183 -11.04 3.93 15.15
C TYR A 183 -9.67 4.24 14.53
N ALA A 184 -9.21 5.50 14.65
CA ALA A 184 -7.94 5.94 14.12
C ALA A 184 -6.72 5.31 14.81
N ASN A 185 -6.86 4.80 16.04
CA ASN A 185 -5.77 4.17 16.79
C ASN A 185 -5.76 2.64 16.70
N LEU A 186 -6.76 2.03 16.06
CA LEU A 186 -6.90 0.57 15.98
C LEU A 186 -6.36 0.02 14.66
N TYR A 187 -5.58 -1.06 14.74
CA TYR A 187 -4.98 -1.82 13.63
C TYR A 187 -3.94 -1.06 12.79
N SER A 188 -4.25 0.13 12.29
CA SER A 188 -3.32 1.02 11.59
C SER A 188 -3.56 2.45 12.05
N PHE A 189 -2.55 3.10 12.62
CA PHE A 189 -2.70 4.47 13.11
C PHE A 189 -2.92 5.46 11.96
N ASP A 190 -4.11 6.07 11.90
CA ASP A 190 -4.44 7.12 10.94
C ASP A 190 -4.31 8.49 11.59
N LEU A 191 -3.18 9.16 11.33
CA LEU A 191 -2.87 10.46 11.90
C LEU A 191 -3.93 11.52 11.54
N TYR A 192 -4.49 11.47 10.33
CA TYR A 192 -5.42 12.49 9.85
C TYR A 192 -6.77 12.38 10.54
N ILE A 193 -7.28 11.15 10.68
CA ILE A 193 -8.53 10.89 11.42
C ILE A 193 -8.32 11.15 12.92
N ALA A 194 -7.15 10.78 13.47
CA ALA A 194 -6.85 10.96 14.88
C ALA A 194 -6.80 12.44 15.30
N ILE A 195 -6.10 13.30 14.55
CA ILE A 195 -5.98 14.73 14.91
C ILE A 195 -7.35 15.41 14.93
N GLY A 196 -8.13 15.28 13.85
CA GLY A 196 -9.43 15.94 13.74
C GLY A 196 -10.40 15.48 14.83
N ASN A 197 -10.55 14.16 15.00
CA ASN A 197 -11.49 13.61 15.97
C ASN A 197 -11.03 13.74 17.42
N GLY A 198 -9.71 13.76 17.67
CA GLY A 198 -9.15 14.04 18.99
C GLY A 198 -9.47 15.45 19.47
N VAL A 199 -9.26 16.46 18.61
CA VAL A 199 -9.65 17.85 18.91
C VAL A 199 -11.16 17.96 19.12
N GLY A 200 -11.96 17.34 18.26
CA GLY A 200 -13.42 17.32 18.40
C GLY A 200 -13.91 16.67 19.68
N GLY A 201 -13.34 15.53 20.05
CA GLY A 201 -13.63 14.84 21.31
C GLY A 201 -13.29 15.71 22.52
N PHE A 202 -12.13 16.36 22.52
CA PHE A 202 -11.73 17.29 23.59
C PHE A 202 -12.72 18.47 23.72
N LEU A 203 -13.10 19.10 22.62
CA LEU A 203 -14.07 20.21 22.65
C LEU A 203 -15.47 19.75 23.07
N GLY A 204 -15.91 18.57 22.64
CA GLY A 204 -17.16 17.95 23.09
C GLY A 204 -17.17 17.70 24.61
N LEU A 205 -16.03 17.28 25.17
CA LEU A 205 -15.87 17.15 26.63
C LEU A 205 -16.00 18.50 27.33
N VAL A 206 -15.35 19.56 26.82
CA VAL A 206 -15.47 20.92 27.35
C VAL A 206 -16.93 21.38 27.35
N GLN A 207 -17.68 21.13 26.28
CA GLN A 207 -19.11 21.45 26.20
C GLN A 207 -19.93 20.73 27.28
N LEU A 208 -19.70 19.44 27.49
CA LEU A 208 -20.39 18.67 28.54
C LEU A 208 -20.08 19.20 29.95
N LEU A 209 -18.82 19.57 30.22
CA LEU A 209 -18.41 20.16 31.49
C LEU A 209 -19.05 21.52 31.73
N VAL A 210 -19.08 22.39 30.73
CA VAL A 210 -19.73 23.71 30.79
C VAL A 210 -21.25 23.55 31.01
N TYR A 211 -21.89 22.64 30.29
CA TYR A 211 -23.31 22.31 30.49
C TYR A 211 -23.57 21.88 31.94
N GLY A 212 -22.79 20.93 32.46
CA GLY A 212 -22.91 20.43 33.83
C GLY A 212 -22.73 21.52 34.88
N PHE A 213 -21.74 22.40 34.71
CA PHE A 213 -21.47 23.50 35.63
C PHE A 213 -22.65 24.49 35.71
N TYR A 214 -23.15 24.94 34.57
CA TYR A 214 -24.22 25.95 34.53
C TYR A 214 -25.59 25.39 34.93
N THR A 215 -25.87 24.12 34.61
CA THR A 215 -27.10 23.45 35.08
C THR A 215 -27.07 23.19 36.59
N PHE A 216 -25.93 22.77 37.14
CA PHE A 216 -25.75 22.59 38.59
C PHE A 216 -25.84 23.92 39.35
N LYS A 217 -25.26 24.99 38.80
CA LYS A 217 -25.35 26.34 39.38
C LYS A 217 -26.78 26.90 39.37
N ALA A 218 -27.53 26.66 38.30
CA ALA A 218 -28.95 27.00 38.24
C ALA A 218 -29.77 26.23 39.29
N TRP A 219 -29.47 24.93 39.47
CA TRP A 219 -30.12 24.09 40.48
C TRP A 219 -29.83 24.55 41.94
N ARG A 220 -28.64 25.07 42.23
CA ARG A 220 -28.26 25.61 43.56
C ARG A 220 -28.75 27.04 43.86
N GLY A 221 -29.57 27.65 43.00
CA GLY A 221 -30.17 28.97 43.28
C GLY A 221 -29.31 30.18 42.89
N GLY A 222 -28.49 30.09 41.84
CA GLY A 222 -27.85 31.27 41.25
C GLY A 222 -28.87 32.28 40.69
N PRO A 223 -28.58 33.60 40.68
CA PRO A 223 -29.57 34.62 40.30
C PRO A 223 -29.99 34.44 38.84
N VAL A 224 -31.29 34.23 38.64
CA VAL A 224 -31.92 34.14 37.33
C VAL A 224 -32.41 35.55 36.97
N HIS A 225 -31.76 36.23 36.03
CA HIS A 225 -32.39 37.36 35.35
C HIS A 225 -33.42 36.79 34.37
N THR A 226 -34.67 36.65 34.84
CA THR A 226 -35.80 36.24 34.01
C THR A 226 -36.40 37.44 33.30
N ASP A 227 -36.08 37.61 32.01
CA ASP A 227 -36.93 38.33 31.06
C ASP A 227 -37.58 37.32 30.10
N VAL A 228 -38.29 36.31 30.63
CA VAL A 228 -39.16 35.44 29.80
C VAL A 228 -40.39 35.04 30.61
N LYS A 229 -41.58 35.22 30.02
CA LYS A 229 -42.89 34.92 30.60
C LYS A 229 -43.06 33.40 30.84
N PRO A 230 -43.76 32.97 31.91
CA PRO A 230 -43.99 31.56 32.18
C PRO A 230 -45.12 31.03 31.30
N GLY A 231 -44.75 30.30 30.26
CA GLY A 231 -45.73 29.71 29.35
C GLY A 231 -45.13 29.09 28.09
N GLU A 232 -44.03 28.33 28.21
CA GLU A 232 -43.53 27.46 27.13
C GLU A 232 -42.52 26.46 27.73
N GLN A 233 -43.00 25.43 28.43
CA GLN A 233 -42.19 24.23 28.61
C GLN A 233 -42.11 23.52 27.25
N ARG A 234 -41.13 23.93 26.44
CA ARG A 234 -40.83 23.29 25.15
C ARG A 234 -40.45 21.83 25.41
N ASP A 235 -41.26 20.91 24.90
CA ASP A 235 -41.15 19.46 25.11
C ASP A 235 -39.73 18.95 24.80
N ARG A 236 -38.99 18.58 25.85
CA ARG A 236 -37.62 18.03 25.80
C ARG A 236 -37.45 16.76 24.96
N PHE A 237 -38.56 16.15 24.53
CA PHE A 237 -38.62 14.94 23.70
C PHE A 237 -38.99 15.19 22.22
N SER A 238 -39.25 16.45 21.81
CA SER A 238 -39.64 16.74 20.41
C SER A 238 -38.47 16.55 19.42
N SER A 239 -37.23 16.82 19.85
CA SER A 239 -36.02 16.70 19.01
C SER A 239 -35.74 15.24 18.61
N ILE A 240 -35.99 14.27 19.50
CA ILE A 240 -35.78 12.83 19.25
C ILE A 240 -36.81 12.30 18.22
N LYS A 241 -38.09 12.71 18.35
CA LYS A 241 -39.15 12.32 17.39
C LYS A 241 -38.95 12.92 16.00
N LYS A 242 -38.44 14.15 15.90
CA LYS A 242 -38.11 14.82 14.62
C LYS A 242 -36.84 14.25 13.97
N SER A 243 -35.86 13.84 14.78
CA SER A 243 -34.63 13.16 14.34
C SER A 243 -34.92 11.82 13.64
N ALA A 244 -35.90 11.04 14.13
CA ALA A 244 -36.34 9.79 13.50
C ALA A 244 -36.88 9.98 12.06
N ILE A 245 -37.53 11.11 11.76
CA ILE A 245 -38.04 11.42 10.41
C ILE A 245 -36.88 11.73 9.45
N SER A 246 -35.84 12.43 9.91
CA SER A 246 -34.63 12.73 9.13
C SER A 246 -33.83 11.47 8.79
N ILE A 247 -33.74 10.53 9.74
CA ILE A 247 -33.10 9.22 9.54
C ILE A 247 -33.87 8.39 8.51
N ALA A 248 -35.20 8.35 8.59
CA ALA A 248 -36.04 7.63 7.63
C ALA A 248 -35.94 8.21 6.20
N LEU A 249 -35.85 9.54 6.06
CA LEU A 249 -35.65 10.22 4.78
C LEU A 249 -34.28 9.91 4.15
N ALA A 250 -33.22 9.87 4.96
CA ALA A 250 -31.87 9.54 4.49
C ALA A 250 -31.77 8.08 4.01
N VAL A 251 -32.35 7.14 4.77
CA VAL A 251 -32.41 5.72 4.39
C VAL A 251 -33.20 5.51 3.08
N GLY A 252 -34.27 6.27 2.85
CA GLY A 252 -35.07 6.19 1.62
C GLY A 252 -34.44 6.83 0.37
N LEU A 253 -33.45 7.70 0.52
CA LEU A 253 -32.70 8.32 -0.60
C LEU A 253 -31.49 7.48 -1.03
N VAL A 254 -30.86 6.77 -0.09
CA VAL A 254 -29.75 5.83 -0.35
C VAL A 254 -30.22 4.63 -1.20
N THR A 255 -31.48 4.20 -1.07
CA THR A 255 -32.04 3.08 -1.82
C THR A 255 -32.51 3.42 -3.24
N ARG A 256 -32.36 4.68 -3.69
CA ARG A 256 -32.92 5.17 -4.96
C ARG A 256 -31.91 5.61 -6.02
N PHE A 257 -30.61 5.41 -5.78
CA PHE A 257 -29.60 5.50 -6.83
C PHE A 257 -29.63 4.22 -7.68
N PRO A 258 -29.88 4.29 -9.00
CA PRO A 258 -29.76 3.12 -9.86
C PRO A 258 -28.29 2.86 -10.21
N ASP A 259 -27.99 1.56 -10.33
CA ASP A 259 -26.79 0.91 -10.82
C ASP A 259 -25.53 0.92 -9.94
N LEU A 260 -25.37 -0.17 -9.18
CA LEU A 260 -24.20 -1.04 -9.32
C LEU A 260 -24.56 -2.45 -8.83
N GLY A 261 -24.59 -3.42 -9.75
CA GLY A 261 -24.78 -4.83 -9.43
C GLY A 261 -23.61 -5.37 -8.61
N CYS A 262 -23.77 -5.44 -7.29
CA CYS A 262 -22.83 -6.17 -6.43
C CYS A 262 -23.47 -6.69 -5.13
N LEU A 263 -24.80 -6.90 -5.14
CA LEU A 263 -25.54 -7.55 -4.04
C LEU A 263 -26.14 -8.89 -4.47
N GLY A 264 -25.45 -9.61 -5.35
CA GLY A 264 -25.86 -10.94 -5.80
C GLY A 264 -24.69 -11.92 -5.76
N GLN A 265 -24.74 -12.83 -4.79
CA GLN A 265 -23.94 -14.05 -4.60
C GLN A 265 -22.92 -14.00 -3.45
N ALA A 266 -23.44 -14.06 -2.22
CA ALA A 266 -22.74 -14.70 -1.12
C ALA A 266 -23.08 -16.20 -1.16
N ASN A 267 -22.36 -16.98 -1.98
CA ASN A 267 -22.34 -18.43 -1.82
C ASN A 267 -21.34 -18.77 -0.72
N ALA A 268 -21.84 -19.37 0.35
CA ALA A 268 -21.04 -19.94 1.42
C ALA A 268 -20.21 -21.11 0.89
N ALA A 269 -18.89 -20.94 0.85
CA ALA A 269 -17.93 -22.04 0.70
C ALA A 269 -17.30 -22.38 2.07
N PRO A 270 -17.00 -23.66 2.34
CA PRO A 270 -16.65 -24.15 3.67
C PRO A 270 -15.25 -23.70 4.09
N ILE A 271 -15.13 -23.36 5.37
CA ILE A 271 -13.93 -22.94 6.08
C ILE A 271 -12.85 -24.03 5.96
N ALA A 272 -11.78 -23.75 5.23
CA ALA A 272 -10.54 -24.49 5.31
C ALA A 272 -9.86 -24.20 6.68
N PRO A 273 -9.18 -25.18 7.30
CA PRO A 273 -8.59 -25.00 8.62
C PRO A 273 -7.47 -23.96 8.58
N ALA A 274 -7.48 -23.05 9.55
CA ALA A 274 -6.46 -22.01 9.73
C ALA A 274 -5.07 -22.66 9.83
N LEU A 275 -4.20 -22.33 8.86
CA LEU A 275 -2.79 -22.66 8.91
C LEU A 275 -2.08 -21.79 9.98
N PRO A 276 -1.07 -22.32 10.68
CA PRO A 276 -0.38 -21.62 11.76
C PRO A 276 0.36 -20.37 11.24
N ASP A 277 0.13 -19.24 11.90
CA ASP A 277 0.77 -17.94 11.64
C ASP A 277 2.31 -18.06 11.58
N VAL A 278 2.87 -17.98 10.37
CA VAL A 278 4.31 -17.80 10.16
C VAL A 278 4.67 -16.35 10.50
N SER A 279 4.82 -16.08 11.80
CA SER A 279 5.29 -14.80 12.32
C SER A 279 6.83 -14.76 12.28
N VAL A 280 7.40 -14.30 11.16
CA VAL A 280 8.82 -13.96 11.11
C VAL A 280 8.99 -12.53 11.64
N LEU A 281 9.62 -12.37 12.80
CA LEU A 281 10.11 -11.08 13.28
C LEU A 281 11.18 -10.57 12.31
N ILE A 282 10.97 -9.39 11.74
CA ILE A 282 11.94 -8.74 10.85
C ILE A 282 13.17 -8.33 11.67
N SER A 283 14.27 -9.05 11.51
CA SER A 283 15.56 -8.75 12.11
C SER A 283 16.47 -8.03 11.11
N GLY A 284 16.25 -6.72 10.93
CA GLY A 284 17.23 -5.82 10.30
C GLY A 284 16.74 -5.00 9.10
N PRO A 285 17.62 -4.16 8.52
CA PRO A 285 17.36 -3.42 7.29
C PRO A 285 17.07 -4.37 6.12
N PRO A 286 16.22 -3.99 5.14
CA PRO A 286 15.95 -4.83 3.99
C PRO A 286 17.21 -5.03 3.14
N ILE A 287 17.37 -6.25 2.62
CA ILE A 287 18.44 -6.58 1.68
C ILE A 287 18.13 -5.94 0.33
N LYS A 288 19.05 -5.10 -0.17
CA LYS A 288 18.90 -4.36 -1.43
C LYS A 288 19.76 -4.91 -2.58
N ASP A 289 20.71 -5.79 -2.27
CA ASP A 289 21.59 -6.39 -3.28
C ASP A 289 20.84 -7.51 -4.03
N PRO A 290 20.70 -7.44 -5.37
CA PRO A 290 19.98 -8.44 -6.14
C PRO A 290 20.62 -9.83 -6.05
N GLY A 291 21.96 -9.89 -6.01
CA GLY A 291 22.68 -11.14 -5.81
C GLY A 291 22.39 -11.80 -4.47
N ALA A 292 22.33 -11.01 -3.39
CA ALA A 292 21.98 -11.50 -2.05
C ALA A 292 20.53 -11.99 -2.00
N LEU A 293 19.58 -11.27 -2.60
CA LEU A 293 18.20 -11.72 -2.69
C LEU A 293 18.09 -13.08 -3.38
N LEU A 294 18.78 -13.25 -4.52
CA LEU A 294 18.85 -14.53 -5.21
C LEU A 294 19.48 -15.62 -4.34
N ARG A 295 20.60 -15.37 -3.66
CA ARG A 295 21.21 -16.36 -2.75
C ARG A 295 20.23 -16.80 -1.66
N TYR A 296 19.57 -15.86 -0.98
CA TYR A 296 18.62 -16.17 0.09
C TYR A 296 17.33 -16.84 -0.41
N ALA A 297 16.96 -16.63 -1.67
CA ALA A 297 15.79 -17.26 -2.28
C ALA A 297 16.00 -18.74 -2.62
N LEU A 298 17.24 -19.25 -2.64
CA LEU A 298 17.52 -20.65 -2.95
C LEU A 298 16.86 -21.61 -1.95
N PRO A 299 16.29 -22.73 -2.41
CA PRO A 299 15.61 -23.71 -1.57
C PRO A 299 16.60 -24.63 -0.84
N ILE A 300 17.52 -24.06 -0.07
CA ILE A 300 18.55 -24.79 0.69
C ILE A 300 18.42 -24.53 2.20
N ASP A 301 18.74 -25.54 3.00
CA ASP A 301 18.85 -25.44 4.46
C ASP A 301 20.25 -25.90 4.90
N ASN A 302 21.25 -25.07 4.62
CA ASN A 302 22.63 -25.31 5.04
C ASN A 302 23.18 -24.10 5.79
N LYS A 303 23.23 -24.20 7.13
CA LYS A 303 23.71 -23.11 7.98
C LYS A 303 25.20 -22.81 7.77
N ALA A 304 26.01 -23.82 7.42
CA ALA A 304 27.45 -23.67 7.30
C ALA A 304 27.83 -22.73 6.13
N ILE A 305 27.18 -22.86 4.96
CA ILE A 305 27.45 -21.94 3.85
C ILE A 305 26.91 -20.52 4.13
N ARG A 306 25.77 -20.40 4.83
CA ARG A 306 25.22 -19.10 5.25
C ARG A 306 26.13 -18.37 6.24
N GLU A 307 26.84 -19.09 7.11
CA GLU A 307 27.86 -18.53 8.00
C GLU A 307 29.10 -18.02 7.25
N VAL A 308 29.37 -18.51 6.04
CA VAL A 308 30.41 -17.99 5.14
C VAL A 308 29.90 -16.77 4.35
N GLN A 309 28.67 -16.84 3.85
CA GLN A 309 28.04 -15.76 3.08
C GLN A 309 27.89 -14.48 3.89
N LYS A 310 27.36 -14.57 5.12
CA LYS A 310 26.95 -13.39 5.89
C LYS A 310 28.09 -12.38 6.15
N PRO A 311 29.29 -12.80 6.63
CA PRO A 311 30.40 -11.87 6.80
C PRO A 311 30.87 -11.25 5.48
N LEU A 312 30.81 -11.99 4.36
CA LEU A 312 31.16 -11.47 3.04
C LEU A 312 30.18 -10.39 2.58
N GLU A 313 28.89 -10.50 2.89
CA GLU A 313 27.91 -9.45 2.57
C GLU A 313 28.08 -8.21 3.47
N ASP A 314 28.45 -8.40 4.74
CA ASP A 314 28.68 -7.31 5.69
C ASP A 314 29.92 -6.44 5.35
N ILE A 315 30.75 -6.86 4.39
CA ILE A 315 31.84 -6.05 3.81
C ILE A 315 31.27 -4.80 3.13
N THR A 316 30.12 -4.89 2.44
CA THR A 316 29.51 -3.73 1.77
C THR A 316 29.15 -2.63 2.78
N GLU A 317 28.59 -3.01 3.93
CA GLU A 317 28.31 -2.08 5.02
C GLU A 317 29.59 -1.54 5.66
N SER A 318 30.62 -2.38 5.79
CA SER A 318 31.92 -1.96 6.30
C SER A 318 32.60 -0.90 5.43
N LEU A 319 32.44 -0.99 4.10
CA LEU A 319 33.01 -0.05 3.13
C LEU A 319 32.36 1.34 3.15
N LYS A 320 31.18 1.48 3.78
CA LYS A 320 30.52 2.79 4.02
C LYS A 320 31.23 3.61 5.10
N VAL A 321 32.03 2.96 5.97
CA VAL A 321 32.84 3.67 6.98
C VAL A 321 33.97 4.41 6.27
N ALA A 322 34.20 5.67 6.64
CA ALA A 322 35.26 6.48 6.02
C ALA A 322 36.66 6.07 6.51
N GLY A 323 37.61 5.96 5.57
CA GLY A 323 39.04 5.80 5.84
C GLY A 323 39.49 4.37 6.19
N VAL A 324 40.68 4.27 6.77
CA VAL A 324 41.39 2.99 7.02
C VAL A 324 40.64 2.05 7.97
N LYS A 325 39.75 2.60 8.82
CA LYS A 325 38.89 1.81 9.74
C LYS A 325 37.93 0.86 9.01
N ALA A 326 37.54 1.18 7.77
CA ALA A 326 36.74 0.27 6.96
C ALA A 326 37.50 -1.02 6.69
N LEU A 327 38.79 -0.91 6.35
CA LEU A 327 39.63 -2.04 5.98
C LEU A 327 39.89 -2.99 7.16
N ASP A 328 40.01 -2.45 8.38
CA ASP A 328 40.10 -3.29 9.59
C ASP A 328 38.81 -4.11 9.83
N SER A 329 37.65 -3.56 9.45
CA SER A 329 36.37 -4.28 9.50
C SER A 329 36.27 -5.33 8.39
N VAL A 330 36.72 -5.00 7.18
CA VAL A 330 36.82 -5.95 6.06
C VAL A 330 37.73 -7.13 6.44
N GLU A 331 38.92 -6.87 6.98
CA GLU A 331 39.86 -7.90 7.44
C GLU A 331 39.21 -8.84 8.47
N ARG A 332 38.43 -8.29 9.40
CA ARG A 332 37.68 -9.08 10.40
C ARG A 332 36.64 -9.99 9.74
N ASN A 333 35.85 -9.45 8.81
CA ASN A 333 34.82 -10.20 8.09
C ASN A 333 35.42 -11.31 7.23
N VAL A 334 36.51 -11.04 6.52
CA VAL A 334 37.24 -12.04 5.71
C VAL A 334 37.80 -13.15 6.58
N ARG A 335 38.39 -12.82 7.74
CA ARG A 335 38.85 -13.83 8.70
C ARG A 335 37.72 -14.68 9.26
N GLN A 336 36.56 -14.07 9.52
CA GLN A 336 35.37 -14.78 9.98
C GLN A 336 34.86 -15.75 8.90
N ALA A 337 34.71 -15.29 7.66
CA ALA A 337 34.30 -16.13 6.52
C ALA A 337 35.30 -17.28 6.28
N THR A 338 36.60 -17.01 6.32
CA THR A 338 37.66 -18.02 6.15
C THR A 338 37.60 -19.08 7.25
N ARG A 339 37.38 -18.66 8.51
CA ARG A 339 37.24 -19.59 9.63
C ARG A 339 35.98 -20.44 9.49
N ALA A 340 34.85 -19.82 9.14
CA ALA A 340 33.59 -20.52 8.92
C ALA A 340 33.71 -21.54 7.78
N LEU A 341 34.38 -21.18 6.68
CA LEU A 341 34.62 -22.08 5.55
C LEU A 341 35.46 -23.30 5.98
N LYS A 342 36.57 -23.07 6.69
CA LYS A 342 37.46 -24.17 7.14
C LYS A 342 36.78 -25.11 8.13
N GLN A 343 35.96 -24.58 9.04
CA GLN A 343 35.23 -25.38 10.03
C GLN A 343 34.01 -26.09 9.42
N GLY A 344 33.32 -25.43 8.49
CA GLY A 344 32.08 -25.89 7.87
C GLY A 344 32.26 -26.73 6.61
N ARG A 345 33.48 -26.83 6.05
CA ARG A 345 33.73 -27.48 4.74
C ARG A 345 33.09 -28.86 4.60
N THR A 346 33.20 -29.72 5.61
CA THR A 346 32.60 -31.06 5.57
C THR A 346 31.07 -31.02 5.51
N LEU A 347 30.44 -30.08 6.22
CA LEU A 347 28.98 -29.89 6.21
C LEU A 347 28.50 -29.25 4.89
N ILE A 348 29.32 -28.38 4.29
CA ILE A 348 29.04 -27.77 2.99
C ILE A 348 29.09 -28.85 1.90
N VAL A 349 30.18 -29.63 1.83
CA VAL A 349 30.33 -30.72 0.85
C VAL A 349 29.27 -31.79 1.04
N GLY A 350 28.91 -32.11 2.29
CA GLY A 350 27.82 -33.06 2.58
C GLY A 350 26.42 -32.58 2.14
N GLY A 351 26.25 -31.28 1.88
CA GLY A 351 25.00 -30.71 1.38
C GLY A 351 24.94 -30.55 -0.14
N LEU A 352 26.02 -30.85 -0.88
CA LEU A 352 26.04 -30.75 -2.34
C LEU A 352 25.19 -31.85 -2.99
N ALA A 353 24.53 -31.51 -4.10
CA ALA A 353 23.82 -32.46 -4.95
C ALA A 353 24.79 -33.51 -5.51
N LYS A 354 24.37 -34.77 -5.59
CA LYS A 354 25.27 -35.88 -5.95
C LYS A 354 25.90 -35.73 -7.34
N SER A 355 25.18 -35.10 -8.26
CA SER A 355 25.62 -34.86 -9.64
C SER A 355 26.54 -33.64 -9.78
N LYS A 356 26.62 -32.76 -8.77
CA LYS A 356 27.32 -31.47 -8.82
C LYS A 356 28.42 -31.33 -7.75
N VAL A 357 28.79 -32.44 -7.11
CA VAL A 357 29.79 -32.43 -6.03
C VAL A 357 31.15 -31.93 -6.53
N ASP A 358 31.57 -32.36 -7.72
CA ASP A 358 32.88 -32.01 -8.28
C ASP A 358 32.97 -30.50 -8.58
N ASP A 359 31.93 -29.95 -9.22
CA ASP A 359 31.81 -28.51 -9.52
C ASP A 359 31.77 -27.69 -8.22
N GLY A 360 30.97 -28.10 -7.24
CA GLY A 360 30.87 -27.43 -5.95
C GLY A 360 32.21 -27.45 -5.18
N ILE A 361 32.99 -28.54 -5.26
CA ILE A 361 34.34 -28.60 -4.67
C ILE A 361 35.29 -27.65 -5.40
N GLU A 362 35.21 -27.55 -6.72
CA GLU A 362 36.01 -26.60 -7.50
C GLU A 362 35.72 -25.16 -7.08
N LEU A 363 34.43 -24.79 -6.97
CA LEU A 363 34.01 -23.47 -6.51
C LEU A 363 34.47 -23.17 -5.08
N LEU A 364 34.41 -24.16 -4.18
CA LEU A 364 34.92 -24.01 -2.82
C LEU A 364 36.44 -23.79 -2.77
N ASN A 365 37.20 -24.43 -3.65
CA ASN A 365 38.64 -24.19 -3.77
C ASN A 365 38.93 -22.78 -4.29
N LYS A 366 38.16 -22.30 -5.29
CA LYS A 366 38.27 -20.92 -5.79
C LYS A 366 37.90 -19.91 -4.72
N LEU A 367 36.86 -20.18 -3.92
CA LEU A 367 36.45 -19.35 -2.79
C LEU A 367 37.55 -19.27 -1.72
N GLU A 368 38.18 -20.40 -1.37
CA GLU A 368 39.29 -20.43 -0.40
C GLU A 368 40.50 -19.60 -0.89
N ALA A 369 40.92 -19.81 -2.15
CA ALA A 369 42.01 -19.03 -2.74
C ALA A 369 41.67 -17.53 -2.83
N GLY A 370 40.44 -17.21 -3.22
CA GLY A 370 39.99 -15.83 -3.34
C GLY A 370 39.81 -15.12 -2.00
N LEU A 371 39.50 -15.84 -0.91
CA LEU A 371 39.49 -15.31 0.46
C LEU A 371 40.91 -14.92 0.91
N ASP A 372 41.92 -15.73 0.59
CA ASP A 372 43.32 -15.41 0.88
C ASP A 372 43.78 -14.18 0.07
N GLU A 373 43.35 -14.04 -1.19
CA GLU A 373 43.60 -12.84 -1.99
C GLU A 373 42.91 -11.59 -1.42
N LEU A 374 41.64 -11.71 -1.01
CA LEU A 374 40.91 -10.59 -0.42
C LEU A 374 41.52 -10.17 0.92
N GLN A 375 42.04 -11.11 1.70
CA GLN A 375 42.79 -10.81 2.91
C GLN A 375 44.05 -9.99 2.59
N LYS A 376 44.84 -10.39 1.58
CA LYS A 376 46.02 -9.61 1.14
C LYS A 376 45.65 -8.21 0.66
N ILE A 377 44.58 -8.06 -0.12
CA ILE A 377 44.07 -6.77 -0.58
C ILE A 377 43.73 -5.85 0.60
N ALA A 378 43.11 -6.41 1.66
CA ALA A 378 42.79 -5.65 2.88
C ALA A 378 44.05 -5.26 3.66
N GLU A 379 45.05 -6.14 3.75
CA GLU A 379 46.35 -5.90 4.40
C GLU A 379 47.18 -4.84 3.66
N ASP A 380 47.16 -4.87 2.32
CA ASP A 380 47.81 -3.89 1.42
C ASP A 380 47.09 -2.53 1.37
N ARG A 381 45.98 -2.41 2.11
CA ARG A 381 45.14 -1.20 2.21
C ARG A 381 44.56 -0.72 0.87
N ASN A 382 44.38 -1.62 -0.09
CA ASN A 382 43.78 -1.30 -1.40
C ASN A 382 42.25 -1.38 -1.33
N ARG A 383 41.60 -0.28 -0.95
CA ARG A 383 40.14 -0.19 -0.78
C ARG A 383 39.37 -0.44 -2.06
N ASP A 384 39.85 0.06 -3.20
CA ASP A 384 39.09 0.03 -4.46
C ASP A 384 39.01 -1.38 -5.04
N ALA A 385 40.00 -2.24 -4.74
CA ALA A 385 40.00 -3.64 -5.14
C ALA A 385 39.11 -4.55 -4.27
N VAL A 386 38.63 -4.08 -3.10
CA VAL A 386 37.82 -4.89 -2.18
C VAL A 386 36.45 -5.24 -2.77
N ALA A 387 35.72 -4.24 -3.28
CA ALA A 387 34.35 -4.44 -3.73
C ALA A 387 34.23 -5.38 -4.95
N PRO A 388 35.07 -5.25 -6.01
CA PRO A 388 35.04 -6.19 -7.12
C PRO A 388 35.37 -7.62 -6.68
N LYS A 389 36.37 -7.79 -5.80
CA LYS A 389 36.76 -9.11 -5.31
C LYS A 389 35.69 -9.72 -4.41
N GLN A 390 35.03 -8.92 -3.57
CA GLN A 390 33.88 -9.36 -2.78
C GLN A 390 32.74 -9.88 -3.67
N LYS A 391 32.41 -9.18 -4.78
CA LYS A 391 31.39 -9.62 -5.75
C LYS A 391 31.77 -10.97 -6.36
N GLU A 392 33.03 -11.15 -6.75
CA GLU A 392 33.56 -12.43 -7.25
C GLU A 392 33.36 -13.58 -6.23
N LEU A 393 33.74 -13.36 -4.96
CA LEU A 393 33.59 -14.40 -3.92
C LEU A 393 32.12 -14.74 -3.64
N LEU A 394 31.25 -13.73 -3.62
CA LEU A 394 29.81 -13.94 -3.43
C LEU A 394 29.17 -14.69 -4.61
N ASN A 395 29.72 -14.58 -5.82
CA ASN A 395 29.31 -15.41 -6.96
C ASN A 395 29.74 -16.86 -6.78
N TYR A 396 30.94 -17.14 -6.27
CA TYR A 396 31.35 -18.51 -5.94
C TYR A 396 30.47 -19.11 -4.84
N VAL A 397 30.13 -18.33 -3.80
CA VAL A 397 29.19 -18.75 -2.76
C VAL A 397 27.83 -19.09 -3.38
N GLY A 398 27.30 -18.21 -4.23
CA GLY A 398 26.02 -18.45 -4.93
C GLY A 398 26.05 -19.72 -5.78
N GLY A 399 27.12 -19.97 -6.53
CA GLY A 399 27.28 -21.20 -7.30
C GLY A 399 27.31 -22.46 -6.43
N VAL A 400 28.05 -22.42 -5.32
CA VAL A 400 28.06 -23.54 -4.35
C VAL A 400 26.66 -23.79 -3.78
N GLU A 401 25.91 -22.73 -3.48
CA GLU A 401 24.53 -22.85 -2.99
C GLU A 401 23.58 -23.42 -4.05
N GLU A 402 23.76 -23.07 -5.32
CA GLU A 402 23.00 -23.65 -6.44
C GLU A 402 23.36 -25.13 -6.66
N ASP A 403 24.61 -25.51 -6.44
CA ASP A 403 25.08 -26.90 -6.51
C ASP A 403 24.58 -27.77 -5.34
N MET A 404 24.06 -27.18 -4.27
CA MET A 404 23.34 -27.90 -3.21
C MET A 404 21.92 -28.31 -3.62
N VAL A 405 21.37 -27.75 -4.69
CA VAL A 405 20.01 -28.05 -5.14
C VAL A 405 20.01 -29.28 -6.04
N ASP A 406 19.60 -30.42 -5.48
CA ASP A 406 19.58 -31.75 -6.14
C ASP A 406 18.38 -31.93 -7.11
N GLY A 407 17.44 -30.98 -7.14
CA GLY A 407 16.28 -31.01 -8.02
C GLY A 407 15.26 -29.90 -7.74
N PHE A 408 14.15 -29.90 -8.48
CA PHE A 408 13.08 -28.92 -8.28
C PHE A 408 12.27 -29.24 -7.01
N PRO A 409 12.03 -28.26 -6.11
CA PRO A 409 11.66 -28.54 -4.72
C PRO A 409 10.19 -28.96 -4.47
N TYR A 410 9.28 -28.75 -5.44
CA TYR A 410 7.85 -29.07 -5.29
C TYR A 410 7.19 -29.39 -6.64
N GLU A 411 5.98 -29.94 -6.61
CA GLU A 411 5.19 -30.15 -7.82
C GLU A 411 4.31 -28.94 -8.12
N VAL A 412 4.31 -28.50 -9.38
CA VAL A 412 3.44 -27.41 -9.86
C VAL A 412 2.01 -27.98 -10.02
N PRO A 413 0.94 -27.23 -9.66
CA PRO A 413 -0.44 -27.69 -9.81
C PRO A 413 -0.76 -28.20 -11.22
N GLU A 414 -1.62 -29.23 -11.32
CA GLU A 414 -2.01 -29.86 -12.61
C GLU A 414 -2.57 -28.85 -13.62
N GLU A 415 -3.19 -27.78 -13.15
CA GLU A 415 -3.73 -26.68 -13.96
C GLU A 415 -2.65 -25.97 -14.80
N TYR A 416 -1.43 -25.85 -14.26
CA TYR A 416 -0.32 -25.11 -14.88
C TYR A 416 0.78 -26.05 -15.40
N LYS A 417 0.66 -27.36 -15.18
CA LYS A 417 1.69 -28.35 -15.50
C LYS A 417 2.06 -28.42 -16.98
N ASN A 418 1.14 -28.07 -17.87
CA ASN A 418 1.35 -28.06 -19.32
C ASN A 418 1.82 -26.70 -19.87
N MET A 419 1.90 -25.67 -19.02
CA MET A 419 2.47 -24.38 -19.42
C MET A 419 4.00 -24.45 -19.50
N PRO A 420 4.66 -23.48 -20.14
CA PRO A 420 6.11 -23.33 -20.03
C PRO A 420 6.51 -23.08 -18.57
N LEU A 421 7.38 -23.92 -18.01
CA LEU A 421 7.84 -23.86 -16.62
C LEU A 421 9.36 -23.75 -16.57
N LEU A 422 9.89 -22.83 -15.76
CA LEU A 422 11.32 -22.77 -15.48
C LEU A 422 11.64 -23.57 -14.21
N LYS A 423 12.20 -24.77 -14.34
CA LYS A 423 12.56 -25.65 -13.22
C LYS A 423 13.99 -25.44 -12.74
N GLY A 424 14.34 -24.19 -12.46
CA GLY A 424 15.69 -23.81 -12.03
C GLY A 424 15.90 -22.32 -12.23
N ARG A 425 17.13 -21.92 -12.52
CA ARG A 425 17.45 -20.53 -12.90
C ARG A 425 17.77 -20.42 -14.37
N ALA A 426 17.51 -19.24 -14.92
CA ALA A 426 17.97 -18.86 -16.25
C ALA A 426 18.57 -17.46 -16.19
N THR A 427 19.52 -17.21 -17.07
CA THR A 427 20.18 -15.90 -17.20
C THR A 427 19.88 -15.33 -18.57
N VAL A 428 19.43 -14.08 -18.62
CA VAL A 428 19.04 -13.37 -19.85
C VAL A 428 19.87 -12.10 -19.98
N ASP A 429 20.43 -11.88 -21.18
CA ASP A 429 20.99 -10.60 -21.60
C ASP A 429 19.95 -9.80 -22.36
N MET A 430 19.61 -8.62 -21.83
CA MET A 430 18.72 -7.65 -22.47
C MET A 430 19.55 -6.50 -23.02
N LYS A 431 19.62 -6.40 -24.35
CA LYS A 431 20.32 -5.33 -25.05
C LYS A 431 19.34 -4.21 -25.40
N VAL A 432 19.58 -3.02 -24.88
CA VAL A 432 18.72 -1.84 -25.06
C VAL A 432 19.49 -0.73 -25.74
N LYS A 433 18.87 -0.16 -26.76
CA LYS A 433 19.30 1.06 -27.43
C LYS A 433 18.63 2.26 -26.78
N VAL A 434 19.44 3.10 -26.16
CA VAL A 434 19.00 4.30 -25.45
C VAL A 434 19.02 5.47 -26.44
N LYS A 435 17.85 6.06 -26.70
CA LYS A 435 17.70 7.22 -27.58
C LYS A 435 18.07 8.50 -26.80
N ASP A 436 18.65 9.46 -27.52
CA ASP A 436 18.89 10.82 -27.01
C ASP A 436 19.67 10.90 -25.68
N ASN A 437 20.66 10.02 -25.49
CA ASN A 437 21.61 10.09 -24.39
C ASN A 437 23.05 10.21 -24.92
N PRO A 438 23.74 11.35 -24.71
CA PRO A 438 25.07 11.59 -25.24
C PRO A 438 26.16 10.70 -24.61
N ASN A 439 25.87 10.08 -23.47
CA ASN A 439 26.84 9.28 -22.70
C ASN A 439 26.59 7.77 -22.80
N LEU A 440 25.40 7.34 -23.26
CA LEU A 440 24.99 5.95 -23.31
C LEU A 440 24.13 5.72 -24.56
N ASN A 441 24.69 5.09 -25.59
CA ASN A 441 23.94 4.75 -26.80
C ASN A 441 23.31 3.35 -26.72
N GLU A 442 23.94 2.46 -25.97
CA GLU A 442 23.63 1.05 -25.90
C GLU A 442 24.04 0.50 -24.53
N CYS A 443 23.18 -0.31 -23.93
CA CYS A 443 23.43 -0.94 -22.64
C CYS A 443 22.97 -2.41 -22.68
N VAL A 444 23.73 -3.30 -22.04
CA VAL A 444 23.36 -4.70 -21.86
C VAL A 444 23.09 -4.94 -20.38
N PHE A 445 21.87 -5.34 -20.05
CA PHE A 445 21.46 -5.69 -18.70
C PHE A 445 21.47 -7.20 -18.53
N ARG A 446 22.17 -7.67 -17.50
CA ARG A 446 22.22 -9.09 -17.12
C ARG A 446 21.16 -9.39 -16.08
N ILE A 447 20.18 -10.23 -16.43
CA ILE A 447 19.03 -10.55 -15.60
C ILE A 447 19.10 -12.02 -15.20
N VAL A 448 18.96 -12.30 -13.90
CA VAL A 448 18.81 -13.67 -13.40
C VAL A 448 17.35 -13.91 -13.03
N LEU A 449 16.78 -14.95 -13.62
CA LEU A 449 15.40 -15.39 -13.44
C LEU A 449 15.37 -16.58 -12.49
N ASP A 450 14.47 -16.53 -11.51
CA ASP A 450 14.36 -17.51 -10.45
C ASP A 450 13.08 -18.35 -10.57
N GLY A 451 13.21 -19.49 -11.24
CA GLY A 451 12.12 -20.46 -11.39
C GLY A 451 11.90 -21.33 -10.14
N TYR A 452 12.82 -21.34 -9.16
CA TYR A 452 12.59 -22.06 -7.91
C TYR A 452 11.42 -21.49 -7.11
N ASN A 453 11.23 -20.18 -7.14
CA ASN A 453 10.16 -19.50 -6.41
C ASN A 453 9.03 -19.03 -7.34
N ALA A 454 9.30 -18.83 -8.63
CA ALA A 454 8.31 -18.41 -9.62
C ALA A 454 8.39 -19.23 -10.94
N PRO A 455 8.16 -20.55 -10.92
CA PRO A 455 8.34 -21.42 -12.08
C PRO A 455 7.43 -21.09 -13.27
N VAL A 456 6.16 -20.76 -13.03
CA VAL A 456 5.21 -20.46 -14.11
C VAL A 456 5.53 -19.10 -14.74
N THR A 457 5.78 -18.10 -13.89
CA THR A 457 6.04 -16.73 -14.32
C THR A 457 7.36 -16.63 -15.08
N ALA A 458 8.44 -17.19 -14.53
CA ALA A 458 9.74 -17.21 -15.18
C ALA A 458 9.74 -18.10 -16.43
N GLY A 459 9.04 -19.24 -16.41
CA GLY A 459 8.91 -20.13 -17.57
C GLY A 459 8.22 -19.45 -18.75
N ASN A 460 7.12 -18.74 -18.51
CA ASN A 460 6.45 -17.94 -19.52
C ASN A 460 7.37 -16.86 -20.12
N PHE A 461 8.09 -16.12 -19.28
CA PHE A 461 9.00 -15.08 -19.76
C PHE A 461 10.13 -15.66 -20.63
N VAL A 462 10.78 -16.76 -20.21
CA VAL A 462 11.85 -17.41 -21.00
C VAL A 462 11.31 -17.96 -22.33
N ASP A 463 10.10 -18.54 -22.35
CA ASP A 463 9.44 -18.98 -23.58
C ASP A 463 9.21 -17.82 -24.56
N LEU A 464 8.80 -16.65 -24.07
CA LEU A 464 8.62 -15.44 -24.90
C LEU A 464 9.94 -14.87 -25.41
N VAL A 465 11.01 -14.88 -24.59
CA VAL A 465 12.36 -14.50 -25.02
C VAL A 465 12.85 -15.42 -26.14
N GLN A 466 12.66 -16.74 -26.04
CA GLN A 466 13.03 -17.70 -27.08
C GLN A 466 12.23 -17.52 -28.38
N ARG A 467 11.05 -16.90 -28.30
CA ARG A 467 10.23 -16.55 -29.47
C ARG A 467 10.58 -15.21 -30.09
N HIS A 468 11.61 -14.52 -29.59
CA HIS A 468 11.97 -13.17 -29.99
C HIS A 468 10.82 -12.16 -29.78
N PHE A 469 9.93 -12.41 -28.82
CA PHE A 469 8.74 -11.57 -28.60
C PHE A 469 9.10 -10.13 -28.20
N TYR A 470 10.17 -9.96 -27.42
CA TYR A 470 10.62 -8.66 -26.92
C TYR A 470 11.58 -7.94 -27.88
N ASP A 471 12.03 -8.61 -28.95
CA ASP A 471 13.05 -8.06 -29.85
C ASP A 471 12.45 -6.96 -30.73
N GLY A 472 13.09 -5.79 -30.73
CA GLY A 472 12.63 -4.57 -31.40
C GLY A 472 11.53 -3.81 -30.67
N MET A 473 11.12 -4.24 -29.46
CA MET A 473 10.03 -3.62 -28.71
C MET A 473 10.47 -2.31 -28.05
N GLU A 474 9.60 -1.31 -28.06
CA GLU A 474 9.85 -0.05 -27.35
C GLU A 474 9.51 -0.16 -25.85
N ILE A 475 10.22 0.61 -25.04
CA ILE A 475 9.85 0.89 -23.66
C ILE A 475 8.61 1.79 -23.69
N GLN A 476 7.53 1.32 -23.08
CA GLN A 476 6.21 1.95 -23.16
C GLN A 476 5.94 2.91 -22.02
N ARG A 477 6.57 2.66 -20.88
CA ARG A 477 6.38 3.44 -19.67
C ARG A 477 7.69 3.55 -18.91
N ALA A 478 8.03 4.77 -18.53
CA ALA A 478 9.20 5.09 -17.71
C ALA A 478 8.83 6.28 -16.82
N ASP A 479 8.23 5.99 -15.66
CA ASP A 479 7.68 7.02 -14.76
C ASP A 479 8.66 7.41 -13.64
N GLY A 480 9.95 7.08 -13.80
CA GLY A 480 11.01 7.32 -12.81
C GLY A 480 10.97 6.40 -11.57
N PHE A 481 9.90 5.64 -11.35
CA PHE A 481 9.82 4.59 -10.33
C PHE A 481 9.69 3.18 -10.92
N VAL A 482 9.22 3.08 -12.16
CA VAL A 482 9.04 1.83 -12.90
C VAL A 482 9.39 2.05 -14.37
N VAL A 483 10.07 1.08 -14.96
CA VAL A 483 10.19 0.91 -16.42
C VAL A 483 9.38 -0.30 -16.81
N GLN A 484 8.51 -0.19 -17.81
CA GLN A 484 7.63 -1.27 -18.24
C GLN A 484 7.59 -1.40 -19.77
N THR A 485 7.50 -2.64 -20.23
CA THR A 485 7.43 -3.05 -21.64
C THR A 485 6.63 -4.34 -21.76
N GLY A 486 6.49 -4.90 -22.97
CA GLY A 486 5.84 -6.19 -23.22
C GLY A 486 4.38 -6.07 -23.66
N ASP A 487 3.88 -4.87 -23.96
CA ASP A 487 2.57 -4.67 -24.58
C ASP A 487 2.71 -4.72 -26.12
N PRO A 488 2.04 -5.61 -26.85
CA PRO A 488 2.21 -5.68 -28.30
C PRO A 488 1.50 -4.52 -29.01
N GLU A 489 1.97 -4.15 -30.21
CA GLU A 489 1.27 -3.15 -31.03
C GLU A 489 -0.09 -3.70 -31.52
N GLY A 490 -1.15 -2.90 -31.40
CA GLY A 490 -2.50 -3.22 -31.90
C GLY A 490 -3.53 -3.41 -30.79
N PRO A 491 -4.66 -4.09 -31.06
CA PRO A 491 -5.72 -4.32 -30.08
C PRO A 491 -5.43 -5.49 -29.12
N ALA A 492 -4.29 -6.16 -29.25
CA ALA A 492 -3.93 -7.29 -28.43
C ALA A 492 -3.41 -6.81 -27.08
N GLU A 493 -4.03 -7.25 -25.99
CA GLU A 493 -3.54 -7.02 -24.63
C GLU A 493 -2.76 -8.27 -24.18
N GLY A 494 -1.46 -8.31 -24.51
CA GLY A 494 -0.56 -9.40 -24.17
C GLY A 494 -0.28 -10.43 -25.28
N PHE A 495 0.42 -11.52 -24.94
CA PHE A 495 0.83 -12.54 -25.90
C PHE A 495 -0.36 -13.41 -26.34
N ILE A 496 -0.65 -13.41 -27.64
CA ILE A 496 -1.64 -14.30 -28.25
C ILE A 496 -0.96 -15.59 -28.65
N ASP A 497 -1.43 -16.72 -28.10
CA ASP A 497 -0.88 -18.02 -28.43
C ASP A 497 -1.32 -18.43 -29.86
N PRO A 498 -0.37 -18.65 -30.80
CA PRO A 498 -0.70 -19.01 -32.18
C PRO A 498 -1.48 -20.32 -32.33
N SER A 499 -1.44 -21.19 -31.33
CA SER A 499 -2.15 -22.47 -31.35
C SER A 499 -3.60 -22.38 -30.89
N THR A 500 -3.94 -21.40 -30.04
CA THR A 500 -5.30 -21.23 -29.50
C THR A 500 -6.00 -19.97 -29.97
N GLU A 501 -5.27 -19.07 -30.63
CA GLU A 501 -5.72 -17.73 -31.06
C GLU A 501 -6.28 -16.89 -29.90
N LYS A 502 -5.90 -17.20 -28.66
CA LYS A 502 -6.30 -16.51 -27.44
C LYS A 502 -5.09 -15.96 -26.71
N THR A 503 -5.31 -14.90 -25.94
CA THR A 503 -4.31 -14.38 -25.00
C THR A 503 -3.93 -15.47 -24.00
N ARG A 504 -2.61 -15.73 -23.89
CA ARG A 504 -2.07 -16.60 -22.85
C ARG A 504 -2.00 -15.81 -21.56
N THR A 505 -2.75 -16.24 -20.56
CA THR A 505 -2.66 -15.69 -19.21
C THR A 505 -1.98 -16.67 -18.26
N ILE A 506 -1.31 -16.12 -17.24
CA ILE A 506 -0.64 -16.85 -16.17
C ILE A 506 -1.14 -16.39 -14.81
N PRO A 507 -1.13 -17.26 -13.79
CA PRO A 507 -1.59 -16.92 -12.46
C PRO A 507 -0.62 -15.97 -11.74
N LEU A 508 -1.14 -15.24 -10.75
CA LEU A 508 -0.29 -14.60 -9.74
C LEU A 508 0.44 -15.69 -8.94
N GLU A 509 1.77 -15.60 -8.86
CA GLU A 509 2.61 -16.60 -8.20
C GLU A 509 3.44 -15.94 -7.09
N ILE A 510 3.20 -16.35 -5.83
CA ILE A 510 3.85 -15.75 -4.66
C ILE A 510 4.39 -16.84 -3.75
N MET A 511 5.71 -16.88 -3.59
CA MET A 511 6.39 -17.76 -2.65
C MET A 511 6.69 -17.04 -1.34
N VAL A 512 6.24 -17.61 -0.23
CA VAL A 512 6.41 -17.07 1.14
C VAL A 512 7.50 -17.82 1.89
N ASN A 513 8.25 -17.10 2.74
CA ASN A 513 9.22 -17.68 3.65
C ASN A 513 8.56 -18.69 4.61
N GLY A 514 9.08 -19.91 4.67
CA GLY A 514 8.55 -20.99 5.52
C GLY A 514 7.58 -21.94 4.81
N GLU A 515 7.04 -21.54 3.66
CA GLU A 515 6.17 -22.40 2.85
C GLU A 515 6.97 -23.32 1.92
N LYS A 516 6.37 -24.46 1.58
CA LYS A 516 6.99 -25.48 0.72
C LYS A 516 6.76 -25.26 -0.77
N ALA A 517 5.71 -24.53 -1.13
CA ALA A 517 5.32 -24.24 -2.50
C ALA A 517 4.69 -22.84 -2.59
N PRO A 518 4.73 -22.18 -3.77
CA PRO A 518 4.11 -20.88 -3.96
C PRO A 518 2.58 -20.96 -3.94
N PHE A 519 1.96 -19.86 -3.52
CA PHE A 519 0.53 -19.63 -3.69
C PHE A 519 0.25 -19.14 -5.10
N TYR A 520 -0.87 -19.59 -5.67
CA TYR A 520 -1.30 -19.26 -7.01
C TYR A 520 -2.65 -18.54 -7.00
N GLY A 521 -2.76 -17.44 -7.75
CA GLY A 521 -3.99 -16.71 -8.03
C GLY A 521 -4.57 -15.88 -6.88
N GLU A 522 -3.89 -15.81 -5.75
CA GLU A 522 -4.31 -15.05 -4.57
C GLU A 522 -3.19 -14.14 -4.08
N THR A 523 -3.54 -12.93 -3.69
CA THR A 523 -2.61 -11.97 -3.08
C THR A 523 -2.36 -12.31 -1.62
N LEU A 524 -1.27 -11.80 -1.04
CA LEU A 524 -1.03 -11.95 0.42
C LEU A 524 -2.14 -11.31 1.26
N GLU A 525 -2.81 -10.28 0.74
CA GLU A 525 -3.94 -9.63 1.42
C GLU A 525 -5.18 -10.55 1.47
N GLU A 526 -5.49 -11.23 0.36
CA GLU A 526 -6.61 -12.18 0.29
C GLU A 526 -6.35 -13.43 1.14
N LEU A 527 -5.10 -13.89 1.18
CA LEU A 527 -4.65 -14.97 2.06
C LEU A 527 -4.63 -14.59 3.55
N GLY A 528 -4.79 -13.30 3.88
CA GLY A 528 -4.67 -12.78 5.25
C GLY A 528 -3.24 -12.77 5.78
N LEU A 529 -2.24 -12.88 4.91
CA LEU A 529 -0.81 -12.98 5.20
C LEU A 529 -0.10 -11.62 5.12
N TYR A 530 -0.65 -10.59 5.74
CA TYR A 530 -0.17 -9.19 5.62
C TYR A 530 1.26 -8.92 6.10
N LYS A 531 1.84 -9.83 6.89
CA LYS A 531 3.21 -9.73 7.43
C LYS A 531 4.14 -10.80 6.88
N ALA A 532 3.64 -11.66 6.00
CA ALA A 532 4.46 -12.68 5.39
C ALA A 532 5.52 -12.01 4.51
N GLN A 533 6.74 -12.51 4.61
CA GLN A 533 7.83 -12.07 3.75
C GLN A 533 7.91 -13.01 2.55
N THR A 534 7.96 -12.44 1.34
CA THR A 534 8.18 -13.22 0.12
C THR A 534 9.64 -13.65 0.04
N LYS A 535 9.89 -14.81 -0.59
CA LYS A 535 11.26 -15.26 -0.88
C LYS A 535 11.94 -14.37 -1.91
N LEU A 536 11.15 -13.78 -2.82
CA LEU A 536 11.58 -12.78 -3.79
C LEU A 536 10.90 -11.45 -3.45
N PRO A 537 11.53 -10.59 -2.61
CA PRO A 537 10.96 -9.31 -2.25
C PRO A 537 11.31 -8.21 -3.25
N PHE A 538 10.48 -7.17 -3.33
CA PHE A 538 10.68 -5.96 -4.13
C PHE A 538 11.74 -5.01 -3.53
N ASN A 539 12.82 -5.50 -2.92
CA ASN A 539 13.73 -4.62 -2.17
C ASN A 539 14.90 -4.07 -2.98
N ALA A 540 15.27 -4.73 -4.08
CA ALA A 540 16.40 -4.36 -4.91
C ALA A 540 16.00 -3.42 -6.06
N PHE A 541 16.90 -2.50 -6.39
CA PHE A 541 16.82 -1.75 -7.63
C PHE A 541 16.95 -2.73 -8.81
N GLY A 542 16.10 -2.60 -9.83
CA GLY A 542 16.05 -3.56 -10.94
C GLY A 542 15.33 -4.87 -10.62
N THR A 543 14.50 -4.91 -9.56
CA THR A 543 13.58 -6.03 -9.34
C THR A 543 12.64 -6.17 -10.53
N MET A 544 12.56 -7.37 -11.11
CA MET A 544 11.74 -7.68 -12.27
C MET A 544 10.49 -8.45 -11.85
N ALA A 545 9.32 -7.95 -12.27
CA ALA A 545 8.04 -8.55 -11.97
C ALA A 545 7.09 -8.50 -13.16
N MET A 546 6.10 -9.38 -13.13
CA MET A 546 5.09 -9.49 -14.18
C MET A 546 3.96 -8.49 -13.94
N ALA A 547 3.60 -7.72 -14.96
CA ALA A 547 2.45 -6.83 -14.91
C ALA A 547 1.14 -7.63 -15.07
N ARG A 548 0.09 -7.11 -14.45
CA ARG A 548 -1.26 -7.68 -14.41
C ARG A 548 -2.29 -6.57 -14.23
N GLU A 549 -3.54 -6.88 -14.54
CA GLU A 549 -4.67 -6.02 -14.20
C GLU A 549 -4.85 -5.90 -12.68
N GLU A 550 -5.30 -4.73 -12.25
CA GLU A 550 -5.44 -4.37 -10.83
C GLU A 550 -6.44 -5.27 -10.10
N PHE A 551 -7.52 -5.68 -10.77
CA PHE A 551 -8.63 -6.42 -10.15
C PHE A 551 -8.69 -7.90 -10.56
N GLU A 552 -7.78 -8.37 -11.42
CA GLU A 552 -7.72 -9.76 -11.85
C GLU A 552 -6.32 -10.35 -11.61
N ASN A 553 -6.19 -11.25 -10.64
CA ASN A 553 -4.91 -11.82 -10.24
C ASN A 553 -4.28 -12.70 -11.34
N ASN A 554 -5.09 -13.32 -12.19
CA ASN A 554 -4.65 -14.28 -13.21
C ASN A 554 -4.66 -13.69 -14.63
N SER A 555 -4.52 -12.37 -14.75
CA SER A 555 -4.54 -11.63 -16.02
C SER A 555 -3.14 -11.41 -16.62
N ALA A 556 -2.08 -11.71 -15.88
CA ALA A 556 -0.70 -11.52 -16.34
C ALA A 556 -0.44 -12.28 -17.65
N SER A 557 0.31 -11.68 -18.57
CA SER A 557 0.64 -12.27 -19.87
C SER A 557 2.10 -12.02 -20.27
N SER A 558 2.39 -10.97 -21.05
CA SER A 558 3.72 -10.68 -21.58
C SER A 558 4.38 -9.41 -21.05
N GLN A 559 3.58 -8.55 -20.39
CA GLN A 559 4.06 -7.27 -19.89
C GLN A 559 4.91 -7.45 -18.64
N VAL A 560 6.12 -6.89 -18.65
CA VAL A 560 7.08 -6.96 -17.55
C VAL A 560 7.51 -5.56 -17.13
N PHE A 561 7.83 -5.42 -15.85
CA PHE A 561 8.33 -4.14 -15.34
C PHE A 561 9.50 -4.32 -14.38
N TRP A 562 10.37 -3.32 -14.37
CA TRP A 562 11.50 -3.18 -13.47
C TRP A 562 11.27 -2.04 -12.50
N LEU A 563 11.56 -2.29 -11.22
CA LEU A 563 11.47 -1.29 -10.17
C LEU A 563 12.73 -0.41 -10.15
N LEU A 564 12.57 0.90 -10.39
CA LEU A 564 13.65 1.90 -10.35
C LEU A 564 13.77 2.62 -9.01
N LYS A 565 12.96 2.25 -8.03
CA LYS A 565 12.91 2.96 -6.76
C LYS A 565 13.31 2.03 -5.63
N GLU A 566 14.17 2.51 -4.75
CA GLU A 566 14.33 1.88 -3.45
C GLU A 566 12.97 1.81 -2.77
N SER A 567 12.57 0.60 -2.39
CA SER A 567 11.22 0.39 -1.90
C SER A 567 10.92 1.25 -0.69
N GLU A 568 9.82 2.00 -0.79
CA GLU A 568 9.25 2.75 0.33
C GLU A 568 8.73 1.72 1.33
N LEU A 569 9.58 1.40 2.29
CA LEU A 569 9.21 0.56 3.41
C LEU A 569 8.12 1.26 4.21
N THR A 570 7.09 0.51 4.57
CA THR A 570 6.20 0.89 5.68
C THR A 570 7.01 1.01 6.98
N PRO A 571 6.51 1.69 8.03
CA PRO A 571 7.15 1.70 9.36
C PRO A 571 7.42 0.29 9.94
N SER A 572 6.77 -0.73 9.39
CA SER A 572 6.97 -2.15 9.68
C SER A 572 7.98 -2.85 8.75
N ASN A 573 8.77 -2.13 7.95
CA ASN A 573 9.70 -2.70 6.96
C ASN A 573 9.07 -3.64 5.92
N ALA A 574 7.75 -3.56 5.71
CA ALA A 574 7.06 -4.30 4.65
C ALA A 574 6.93 -3.44 3.40
N ASN A 575 7.21 -4.05 2.24
CA ASN A 575 7.06 -3.43 0.94
C ASN A 575 5.58 -3.44 0.50
N ILE A 576 5.12 -2.36 -0.12
CA ILE A 576 3.72 -2.23 -0.57
C ILE A 576 3.44 -3.10 -1.81
N LEU A 577 4.48 -3.42 -2.59
CA LEU A 577 4.36 -4.24 -3.80
C LEU A 577 4.49 -5.74 -3.51
N ASP A 578 5.08 -6.12 -2.37
CA ASP A 578 5.23 -7.52 -1.97
C ASP A 578 3.84 -8.15 -1.79
N GLY A 579 3.64 -9.31 -2.43
CA GLY A 579 2.39 -10.04 -2.34
C GLY A 579 1.26 -9.54 -3.25
N ARG A 580 1.51 -8.54 -4.11
CA ARG A 580 0.56 -8.06 -5.13
C ARG A 580 0.98 -8.39 -6.57
N TYR A 581 2.28 -8.58 -6.78
CA TYR A 581 2.87 -8.92 -8.08
C TYR A 581 3.82 -10.13 -7.93
N ALA A 582 3.93 -10.92 -9.00
CA ALA A 582 4.87 -12.02 -9.09
C ALA A 582 6.26 -11.48 -9.46
N VAL A 583 7.17 -11.45 -8.49
CA VAL A 583 8.60 -11.21 -8.73
C VAL A 583 9.20 -12.52 -9.21
N PHE A 584 9.96 -12.48 -10.30
CA PHE A 584 10.54 -13.68 -10.88
C PHE A 584 12.00 -13.49 -11.33
N GLY A 585 12.58 -12.30 -11.15
CA GLY A 585 13.97 -12.06 -11.49
C GLY A 585 14.52 -10.74 -10.96
N TYR A 586 15.84 -10.59 -11.09
CA TYR A 586 16.57 -9.38 -10.71
C TYR A 586 17.64 -9.05 -11.75
N VAL A 587 17.84 -7.76 -12.00
CA VAL A 587 18.99 -7.26 -12.75
C VAL A 587 20.22 -7.31 -11.85
N THR A 588 21.32 -7.91 -12.32
CA THR A 588 22.54 -8.20 -11.54
C THR A 588 23.80 -7.51 -12.08
N GLU A 589 23.72 -6.97 -13.29
CA GLU A 589 24.75 -6.11 -13.88
C GLU A 589 24.10 -4.97 -14.65
N ASN A 590 24.73 -3.80 -14.59
CA ASN A 590 24.30 -2.55 -15.20
C ASN A 590 22.93 -2.06 -14.71
N GLU A 591 22.51 -2.47 -13.51
CA GLU A 591 21.25 -2.07 -12.91
C GLU A 591 21.09 -0.55 -12.86
N ASP A 592 22.13 0.21 -12.47
CA ASP A 592 22.09 1.67 -12.36
C ASP A 592 21.61 2.39 -13.64
N PHE A 593 21.89 1.83 -14.81
CA PHE A 593 21.50 2.40 -16.10
C PHE A 593 20.03 2.21 -16.44
N LEU A 594 19.26 1.42 -15.67
CA LEU A 594 17.81 1.31 -15.88
C LEU A 594 17.11 2.65 -15.61
N ALA A 595 17.68 3.51 -14.75
CA ALA A 595 17.16 4.84 -14.48
C ALA A 595 17.27 5.80 -15.68
N ASP A 596 18.18 5.50 -16.62
CA ASP A 596 18.40 6.30 -17.83
C ASP A 596 17.43 5.92 -18.97
N LEU A 597 16.68 4.82 -18.82
CA LEU A 597 15.71 4.37 -19.81
C LEU A 597 14.48 5.27 -19.86
N LYS A 598 14.02 5.56 -21.07
CA LYS A 598 12.90 6.45 -21.37
C LYS A 598 11.89 5.77 -22.28
N VAL A 599 10.68 6.34 -22.31
CA VAL A 599 9.66 5.93 -23.28
C VAL A 599 10.19 6.11 -24.70
N GLY A 600 10.08 5.07 -25.51
CA GLY A 600 10.59 5.02 -26.88
C GLY A 600 12.01 4.44 -27.02
N ASP A 601 12.73 4.15 -25.94
CA ASP A 601 13.96 3.34 -26.03
C ASP A 601 13.63 1.95 -26.53
N VAL A 602 14.56 1.29 -27.24
CA VAL A 602 14.25 0.05 -27.97
C VAL A 602 15.04 -1.11 -27.37
N ILE A 603 14.35 -2.19 -27.02
CA ILE A 603 14.97 -3.48 -26.73
C ILE A 603 15.43 -4.06 -28.07
N GLU A 604 16.73 -4.04 -28.35
CA GLU A 604 17.24 -4.60 -29.61
C GLU A 604 17.11 -6.12 -29.62
N SER A 605 17.43 -6.75 -28.50
CA SER A 605 17.28 -8.20 -28.35
C SER A 605 17.27 -8.62 -26.88
N MET A 606 16.52 -9.67 -26.55
CA MET A 606 16.69 -10.44 -25.32
C MET A 606 17.17 -11.85 -25.66
N GLN A 607 18.23 -12.32 -24.99
CA GLN A 607 18.81 -13.64 -25.26
C GLN A 607 19.07 -14.41 -23.97
N VAL A 608 18.67 -15.68 -23.94
CA VAL A 608 19.00 -16.59 -22.83
C VAL A 608 20.45 -17.02 -22.98
N VAL A 609 21.28 -16.69 -22.00
CA VAL A 609 22.73 -16.97 -22.01
C VAL A 609 23.07 -18.23 -21.24
N ALA A 610 22.29 -18.56 -20.20
CA ALA A 610 22.47 -19.75 -19.39
C ALA A 610 21.13 -20.26 -18.84
N GLY A 611 21.06 -21.55 -18.53
CA GLY A 611 19.91 -22.17 -17.85
C GLY A 611 18.69 -22.44 -18.74
N LEU A 612 18.85 -22.42 -20.07
CA LEU A 612 17.78 -22.79 -21.00
C LEU A 612 17.32 -24.25 -20.81
N ASP A 613 18.22 -25.15 -20.43
CA ASP A 613 17.92 -26.56 -20.16
C ASP A 613 16.93 -26.75 -19.00
N ASN A 614 16.76 -25.74 -18.15
CA ASN A 614 15.78 -25.75 -17.06
C ASN A 614 14.36 -25.44 -17.53
N LEU A 615 14.17 -24.98 -18.77
CA LEU A 615 12.85 -24.71 -19.34
C LEU A 615 12.17 -26.01 -19.76
N VAL A 616 11.01 -26.28 -19.18
CA VAL A 616 10.19 -27.46 -19.44
C VAL A 616 8.89 -27.05 -20.13
N ASN A 617 8.39 -27.89 -21.03
CA ASN A 617 7.21 -27.64 -21.87
C ASN A 617 7.30 -26.32 -22.66
N PRO A 618 8.41 -26.07 -23.40
CA PRO A 618 8.46 -24.92 -24.29
C PRO A 618 7.31 -25.01 -25.29
N SER A 619 6.59 -23.91 -25.43
CA SER A 619 5.48 -23.84 -26.39
C SER A 619 5.99 -23.46 -27.79
N TYR A 620 7.20 -22.92 -27.90
CA TYR A 620 7.85 -22.67 -29.17
C TYR A 620 8.22 -24.02 -29.81
N LYS A 621 7.69 -24.29 -31.00
CA LYS A 621 8.22 -25.39 -31.81
C LYS A 621 9.62 -24.96 -32.25
N ILE A 622 10.65 -25.68 -31.82
CA ILE A 622 11.97 -25.60 -32.46
C ILE A 622 11.71 -25.93 -33.93
N ALA A 623 11.78 -24.93 -34.79
CA ALA A 623 11.88 -25.17 -36.22
C ALA A 623 13.25 -25.80 -36.43
N GLY A 624 13.27 -27.13 -36.52
CA GLY A 624 14.45 -27.90 -36.92
C GLY A 624 14.76 -27.73 -38.39
#